data_AF-A0A523W550-F1
#
_entry.id   AF-A0A523W550-F1
#
_cell.length_a   1.000
_cell.length_b   1.000
_cell.length_c   1.000
_cell.angle_alpha   90.00
_cell.angle_beta   90.00
_cell.angle_gamma   90.00
#
_symmetry.space_group_name_H-M   'P 1'
#
loop_
_entity.id
_entity.type
_entity.pdbx_description
1 polymer ?
#
loop_
_entity_poly.entity_id
_entity_poly.type
_entity_poly.pdbx_seq_one_letter_code
_entity_poly.pdbx_strand_id
1 'polypeptide(L)'
;MNHTIESGKTLLVDGPASVSVISGEVEVFGFPLKKMRRVVIREGKRLPFAVKKTATVDISLGESANVEEVDGNTIPSSWVKAYEELSNSQVKPVIVMIIGAVDSGKTSLCTFLINKLLTEGHKVAILDGDLGQSDVGPPCSVSYTFVTRPVTDMFNLKARNAFFVGDTSPNRTISKTIEGLASLKHEIISYNPDFIIINTDGWVEGKDAVNYKLQIVEKLNPNVILCMQQKDELSPLLTVLEKGRKVIVDSPSAIRQRSGEKRRGLRELGYIKYLRNAKVRSIPLSWLEIEEDELIGFGRKRGNIEQARKIYEILGMKPLHLAELRDKICIIIGRRRWINLDNIKKVEEITKKKVVIIHKGEEEGLLMALYDKERKFLGIGILRENDYRRKTVKIYTPVSEEISIVTLGRVKLDKNFKETPIFTEENQLQSSTLEDLS
;
A
#
# COMPACT_ATOMS: atom_id res chain seq x y z
N MET A 1 24.97 13.40 17.73
CA MET A 1 25.30 13.41 19.17
C MET A 1 25.82 12.03 19.52
N ASN A 2 26.98 11.94 20.17
CA ASN A 2 27.51 10.65 20.60
C ASN A 2 26.80 10.21 21.88
N HIS A 3 26.38 8.95 21.92
CA HIS A 3 25.69 8.37 23.05
C HIS A 3 26.24 6.96 23.30
N THR A 4 26.68 6.70 24.54
CA THR A 4 27.24 5.40 24.93
C THR A 4 26.20 4.66 25.74
N ILE A 5 25.90 3.44 25.31
CA ILE A 5 24.86 2.59 25.90
C ILE A 5 25.52 1.32 26.42
N GLU A 6 25.15 0.92 27.63
CA GLU A 6 25.69 -0.27 28.29
C GLU A 6 25.19 -1.56 27.64
N SER A 7 25.99 -2.62 27.81
CA SER A 7 25.63 -3.97 27.38
C SER A 7 24.32 -4.44 28.00
N GLY A 8 23.46 -5.08 27.22
CA GLY A 8 22.20 -5.64 27.70
C GLY A 8 21.02 -4.68 27.65
N LYS A 9 21.23 -3.43 27.23
CA LYS A 9 20.17 -2.43 27.04
C LYS A 9 19.75 -2.30 25.58
N THR A 10 18.61 -1.67 25.34
CA THR A 10 18.12 -1.32 24.00
C THR A 10 17.89 0.17 23.90
N LEU A 11 18.46 0.79 22.87
CA LEU A 11 18.14 2.16 22.49
C LEU A 11 16.97 2.16 21.50
N LEU A 12 15.86 2.76 21.88
CA LEU A 12 14.69 2.92 21.04
C LEU A 12 14.68 4.32 20.41
N VAL A 13 14.70 4.38 19.08
CA VAL A 13 14.78 5.66 18.35
C VAL A 13 13.58 5.83 17.44
N ASP A 14 12.82 6.90 17.68
CA ASP A 14 11.72 7.37 16.83
C ASP A 14 12.27 8.27 15.71
N GLY A 15 11.80 8.06 14.48
CA GLY A 15 12.15 8.91 13.35
C GLY A 15 11.31 10.20 13.29
N PRO A 16 11.77 11.22 12.54
CA PRO A 16 12.87 11.19 11.59
C PRO A 16 14.24 11.32 12.26
N ALA A 17 15.08 10.30 12.14
CA ALA A 17 16.38 10.24 12.80
C ALA A 17 17.38 9.40 11.99
N SER A 18 18.66 9.49 12.34
CA SER A 18 19.65 8.51 11.89
C SER A 18 20.61 8.13 12.99
N VAL A 19 21.00 6.85 13.02
CA VAL A 19 21.93 6.29 14.00
C VAL A 19 23.09 5.64 13.27
N SER A 20 24.33 5.94 13.67
CA SER A 20 25.54 5.31 13.15
C SER A 20 26.33 4.68 14.29
N VAL A 21 26.74 3.41 14.13
CA VAL A 21 27.52 2.71 15.18
C VAL A 21 28.98 3.13 15.08
N ILE A 22 29.53 3.76 16.12
CA ILE A 22 30.95 4.13 16.19
C ILE A 22 31.77 2.94 16.71
N SER A 23 31.33 2.33 17.80
CA SER A 23 32.01 1.21 18.48
C SER A 23 30.99 0.29 19.16
N GLY A 24 31.44 -0.91 19.56
CA GLY A 24 30.59 -1.92 20.20
C GLY A 24 29.84 -2.83 19.23
N GLU A 25 28.86 -3.57 19.76
CA GLU A 25 28.03 -4.52 19.01
C GLU A 25 26.55 -4.16 19.20
N VAL A 26 25.91 -3.76 18.11
CA VAL A 26 24.51 -3.31 18.08
C VAL A 26 23.74 -4.10 17.04
N GLU A 27 22.53 -4.52 17.38
CA GLU A 27 21.63 -5.29 16.52
C GLU A 27 20.30 -4.57 16.34
N VAL A 28 19.74 -4.59 15.13
CA VAL A 28 18.39 -4.07 14.85
C VAL A 28 17.58 -5.18 14.19
N PHE A 29 16.49 -5.61 14.83
CA PHE A 29 15.62 -6.69 14.33
C PHE A 29 16.39 -7.93 13.81
N GLY A 30 17.27 -8.54 14.61
CA GLY A 30 18.01 -9.73 14.15
C GLY A 30 19.24 -9.41 13.32
N PHE A 31 19.47 -8.16 12.93
CA PHE A 31 20.57 -7.77 12.04
C PHE A 31 21.72 -7.08 12.80
N PRO A 32 22.91 -7.72 12.91
CA PRO A 32 24.10 -7.10 13.49
C PRO A 32 24.62 -5.95 12.60
N LEU A 33 24.71 -4.75 13.18
CA LEU A 33 25.20 -3.57 12.48
C LEU A 33 26.73 -3.57 12.43
N LYS A 34 27.28 -3.28 11.25
CA LYS A 34 28.72 -3.02 11.06
C LYS A 34 29.06 -1.61 11.54
N LYS A 35 30.31 -1.42 11.98
CA LYS A 35 30.85 -0.09 12.32
C LYS A 35 30.66 0.91 11.17
N MET A 36 30.35 2.15 11.52
CA MET A 36 30.07 3.29 10.65
C MET A 36 28.88 3.12 9.69
N ARG A 37 28.07 2.06 9.83
CA ARG A 37 26.84 1.94 9.06
C ARG A 37 25.80 2.91 9.61
N ARG A 38 25.38 3.87 8.79
CA ARG A 38 24.26 4.77 9.07
C ARG A 38 22.92 4.07 8.81
N VAL A 39 22.05 4.05 9.80
CA VAL A 39 20.66 3.58 9.73
C VAL A 39 19.75 4.79 9.78
N VAL A 40 18.88 4.95 8.79
CA VAL A 40 17.89 6.03 8.73
C VAL A 40 16.55 5.51 9.25
N ILE A 41 15.93 6.25 10.16
CA ILE A 41 14.62 5.98 10.73
C ILE A 41 13.66 7.03 10.17
N ARG A 42 12.64 6.58 9.43
CA ARG A 42 11.62 7.45 8.84
C ARG A 42 10.66 7.97 9.91
N GLU A 43 10.09 9.14 9.68
CA GLU A 43 9.03 9.69 10.53
C GLU A 43 7.88 8.69 10.70
N GLY A 44 7.43 8.52 11.95
CA GLY A 44 6.38 7.54 12.29
C GLY A 44 6.87 6.09 12.45
N LYS A 45 8.15 5.79 12.22
CA LYS A 45 8.76 4.49 12.54
C LYS A 45 9.63 4.61 13.80
N ARG A 46 9.76 3.49 14.52
CA ARG A 46 10.61 3.33 15.70
C ARG A 46 11.46 2.10 15.51
N LEU A 47 12.78 2.21 15.72
CA LEU A 47 13.70 1.09 15.61
C LEU A 47 14.35 0.77 16.96
N PRO A 48 14.44 -0.51 17.35
CA PRO A 48 15.21 -0.96 18.50
C PRO A 48 16.66 -1.27 18.11
N PHE A 49 17.60 -0.59 18.77
CA PHE A 49 19.04 -0.83 18.69
C PHE A 49 19.47 -1.58 19.94
N ALA A 50 19.42 -2.92 19.90
CA ALA A 50 19.78 -3.79 21.01
C ALA A 50 21.31 -3.88 21.13
N VAL A 51 21.86 -3.58 22.31
CA VAL A 51 23.30 -3.50 22.56
C VAL A 51 23.79 -4.81 23.18
N LYS A 52 24.60 -5.56 22.43
CA LYS A 52 25.17 -6.85 22.86
C LYS A 52 26.48 -6.68 23.63
N LYS A 53 27.23 -5.64 23.30
CA LYS A 53 28.42 -5.17 24.02
C LYS A 53 28.37 -3.66 24.02
N THR A 54 28.77 -3.04 25.14
CA THR A 54 28.76 -1.59 25.34
C THR A 54 29.20 -0.86 24.06
N ALA A 55 28.33 0.01 23.57
CA ALA A 55 28.43 0.59 22.25
C ALA A 55 28.28 2.09 22.30
N THR A 56 29.08 2.79 21.51
CA THR A 56 28.89 4.22 21.25
C THR A 56 28.26 4.39 19.88
N VAL A 57 27.17 5.13 19.82
CA VAL A 57 26.45 5.47 18.59
C VAL A 57 26.42 6.98 18.40
N ASP A 58 26.49 7.42 17.15
CA ASP A 58 26.16 8.80 16.78
C ASP A 58 24.71 8.88 16.32
N ILE A 59 23.94 9.75 16.96
CA ILE A 59 22.51 9.94 16.73
C ILE A 59 22.28 11.34 16.17
N SER A 60 21.60 11.43 15.03
CA SER A 60 21.06 12.69 14.50
C SER A 60 19.55 12.66 14.61
N LEU A 61 18.97 13.61 15.36
CA LEU A 61 17.53 13.70 15.60
C LEU A 61 16.93 14.84 14.77
N GLY A 62 15.80 14.57 14.12
CA GLY A 62 14.94 15.59 13.54
C GLY A 62 13.91 16.12 14.54
N GLU A 63 13.07 17.06 14.11
CA GLU A 63 12.16 17.83 14.99
C GLU A 63 11.18 16.97 15.80
N SER A 64 10.64 15.89 15.22
CA SER A 64 9.67 14.99 15.86
C SER A 64 10.28 13.69 16.41
N ALA A 65 11.62 13.59 16.41
CA ALA A 65 12.33 12.39 16.87
C ALA A 65 12.44 12.34 18.39
N ASN A 66 12.49 11.11 18.92
CA ASN A 66 12.62 10.85 20.34
C ASN A 66 13.53 9.63 20.55
N VAL A 67 14.26 9.63 21.67
CA VAL A 67 15.19 8.56 22.04
C VAL A 67 14.91 8.12 23.45
N GLU A 68 14.85 6.81 23.67
CA GLU A 68 14.59 6.20 24.97
C GLU A 68 15.52 5.00 25.15
N GLU A 69 16.20 4.93 26.28
CA GLU A 69 16.99 3.76 26.68
C GLU A 69 16.14 2.89 27.60
N VAL A 70 16.09 1.59 27.32
CA VAL A 70 15.37 0.62 28.15
C VAL A 70 16.26 -0.56 28.47
N ASP A 71 16.09 -1.11 29.68
CA ASP A 71 16.82 -2.31 30.09
C ASP A 71 16.31 -3.54 29.33
N GLY A 72 17.24 -4.42 28.95
CA GLY A 72 16.93 -5.67 28.26
C GLY A 72 16.71 -5.52 26.75
N ASN A 73 16.28 -6.62 26.13
CA ASN A 73 15.93 -6.70 24.71
C ASN A 73 14.43 -6.46 24.53
N THR A 74 14.06 -5.54 23.64
CA THR A 74 12.65 -5.22 23.35
C THR A 74 12.02 -6.15 22.31
N ILE A 75 12.80 -7.05 21.69
CA ILE A 75 12.27 -8.12 20.86
C ILE A 75 11.61 -9.18 21.77
N PRO A 76 10.31 -9.45 21.63
CA PRO A 76 9.62 -10.45 22.44
C PRO A 76 10.22 -11.84 22.29
N SER A 77 10.25 -12.61 23.39
CA SER A 77 10.74 -14.00 23.36
C SER A 77 9.90 -14.91 22.46
N SER A 78 8.61 -14.60 22.30
CA SER A 78 7.71 -15.27 21.34
C SER A 78 8.16 -15.13 19.89
N TRP A 79 8.88 -14.07 19.52
CA TRP A 79 9.45 -13.92 18.17
C TRP A 79 10.59 -14.90 17.94
N VAL A 80 11.43 -15.11 18.95
CA VAL A 80 12.53 -16.08 18.92
C VAL A 80 11.96 -17.50 18.83
N LYS A 81 10.96 -17.83 19.66
CA LYS A 81 10.26 -19.13 19.61
C LYS A 81 9.60 -19.38 18.25
N ALA A 82 8.95 -18.36 17.67
CA ALA A 82 8.36 -18.47 16.34
C ALA A 82 9.43 -18.76 15.28
N TYR A 83 10.58 -18.09 15.32
CA TYR A 83 11.70 -18.39 14.44
C TYR A 83 12.26 -19.81 14.63
N GLU A 84 12.45 -20.27 15.87
CA GLU A 84 12.91 -21.64 16.17
C GLU A 84 11.93 -22.69 15.61
N GLU A 85 10.63 -22.47 15.76
CA GLU A 85 9.60 -23.35 15.19
C GLU A 85 9.67 -23.41 13.66
N LEU A 86 9.88 -22.25 13.00
CA LEU A 86 9.99 -22.16 11.56
C LEU A 86 11.27 -22.84 11.01
N SER A 87 12.39 -22.66 11.70
CA SER A 87 13.70 -23.16 11.27
C SER A 87 13.79 -24.69 11.36
N ASN A 88 12.99 -25.30 12.24
CA ASN A 88 12.89 -26.76 12.38
C ASN A 88 11.97 -27.42 11.34
N SER A 89 11.31 -26.65 10.47
CA SER A 89 10.42 -27.19 9.45
C SER A 89 11.17 -27.95 8.36
N GLN A 90 10.68 -29.14 8.02
CA GLN A 90 11.22 -29.96 6.93
C GLN A 90 10.53 -29.69 5.58
N VAL A 91 9.47 -28.89 5.56
CA VAL A 91 8.72 -28.53 4.34
C VAL A 91 9.41 -27.37 3.64
N LYS A 92 9.51 -27.41 2.31
CA LYS A 92 10.01 -26.28 1.49
C LYS A 92 9.11 -26.00 0.28
N PRO A 93 8.74 -24.73 0.02
CA PRO A 93 8.94 -23.58 0.89
C PRO A 93 8.06 -23.64 2.14
N VAL A 94 8.56 -23.12 3.26
CA VAL A 94 7.70 -22.81 4.42
C VAL A 94 6.99 -21.49 4.15
N ILE A 95 5.66 -21.53 4.06
CA ILE A 95 4.81 -20.36 3.85
C ILE A 95 4.33 -19.88 5.22
N VAL A 96 4.76 -18.68 5.59
CA VAL A 96 4.50 -18.06 6.90
C VAL A 96 3.65 -16.83 6.69
N MET A 97 2.45 -16.80 7.26
CA MET A 97 1.56 -15.64 7.17
C MET A 97 1.46 -14.92 8.51
N ILE A 98 1.63 -13.60 8.52
CA ILE A 98 1.56 -12.79 9.73
C ILE A 98 0.22 -12.04 9.74
N ILE A 99 -0.57 -12.23 10.79
CA ILE A 99 -1.86 -11.57 11.01
C ILE A 99 -1.82 -10.83 12.35
N GLY A 100 -2.47 -9.67 12.43
CA GLY A 100 -2.49 -8.83 13.63
C GLY A 100 -3.11 -7.48 13.35
N ALA A 101 -3.58 -6.79 14.39
CA ALA A 101 -4.18 -5.47 14.29
C ALA A 101 -3.22 -4.40 13.74
N VAL A 102 -3.75 -3.23 13.38
CA VAL A 102 -2.94 -2.08 12.96
C VAL A 102 -1.94 -1.72 14.06
N ASP A 103 -0.72 -1.36 13.66
CA ASP A 103 0.36 -0.97 14.57
C ASP A 103 0.71 -2.03 15.65
N SER A 104 0.53 -3.33 15.37
CA SER A 104 0.92 -4.43 16.30
C SER A 104 2.41 -4.82 16.23
N GLY A 105 3.09 -4.52 15.12
CA GLY A 105 4.50 -4.89 14.90
C GLY A 105 4.75 -5.92 13.80
N LYS A 106 3.75 -6.25 12.98
CA LYS A 106 3.84 -7.25 11.88
C LYS A 106 5.05 -7.05 10.95
N THR A 107 5.23 -5.83 10.44
CA THR A 107 6.36 -5.45 9.58
C THR A 107 7.71 -5.66 10.28
N SER A 108 7.79 -5.36 11.57
CA SER A 108 9.00 -5.53 12.38
C SER A 108 9.30 -7.01 12.62
N LEU A 109 8.28 -7.84 12.86
CA LEU A 109 8.43 -9.30 12.93
C LEU A 109 8.88 -9.88 11.59
N CYS A 110 8.29 -9.44 10.47
CA CYS A 110 8.75 -9.84 9.14
C CYS A 110 10.24 -9.51 8.96
N THR A 111 10.65 -8.29 9.31
CA THR A 111 12.05 -7.85 9.23
C THR A 111 12.96 -8.74 10.08
N PHE A 112 12.55 -9.04 11.32
CA PHE A 112 13.28 -9.93 12.22
C PHE A 112 13.45 -11.35 11.65
N LEU A 113 12.35 -11.98 11.20
CA LEU A 113 12.37 -13.33 10.64
C LEU A 113 13.22 -13.40 9.37
N ILE A 114 13.06 -12.43 8.46
CA ILE A 114 13.87 -12.33 7.23
C ILE A 114 15.36 -12.28 7.60
N ASN A 115 15.76 -11.41 8.52
CA ASN A 115 17.17 -11.25 8.89
C ASN A 115 17.77 -12.51 9.52
N LYS A 116 17.01 -13.19 10.39
CA LYS A 116 17.44 -14.45 11.02
C LYS A 116 17.62 -15.57 9.99
N LEU A 117 16.60 -15.83 9.18
CA LEU A 117 16.64 -16.88 8.16
C LEU A 117 17.72 -16.64 7.10
N LEU A 118 17.96 -15.38 6.71
CA LEU A 118 19.06 -15.05 5.80
C LEU A 118 20.44 -15.32 6.39
N THR A 119 20.60 -15.15 7.71
CA THR A 119 21.87 -15.41 8.40
C THR A 119 22.22 -16.90 8.37
N GLU A 120 21.22 -17.77 8.28
CA GLU A 120 21.37 -19.22 8.11
C GLU A 120 21.52 -19.66 6.65
N GLY A 121 21.53 -18.72 5.71
CA GLY A 121 21.71 -18.99 4.29
C GLY A 121 20.44 -19.39 3.54
N HIS A 122 19.25 -19.21 4.14
CA HIS A 122 17.99 -19.52 3.46
C HIS A 122 17.63 -18.52 2.36
N LYS A 123 17.00 -19.02 1.29
CA LYS A 123 16.39 -18.20 0.24
C LYS A 123 15.01 -17.73 0.70
N VAL A 124 14.92 -16.47 1.12
CA VAL A 124 13.70 -15.87 1.66
C VAL A 124 13.03 -14.94 0.66
N ALA A 125 11.74 -15.17 0.41
CA ALA A 125 10.85 -14.23 -0.27
C ALA A 125 9.96 -13.52 0.75
N ILE A 126 9.73 -12.22 0.55
CA ILE A 126 8.71 -11.44 1.27
C ILE A 126 7.60 -11.09 0.28
N LEU A 127 6.38 -11.47 0.60
CA LEU A 127 5.14 -11.06 -0.07
C LEU A 127 4.44 -10.05 0.84
N ASP A 128 4.40 -8.80 0.40
CA ASP A 128 3.81 -7.68 1.12
C ASP A 128 2.38 -7.44 0.63
N GLY A 129 1.41 -7.74 1.50
CA GLY A 129 -0.02 -7.60 1.27
C GLY A 129 -0.67 -6.41 1.96
N ASP A 130 0.10 -5.49 2.56
CA ASP A 130 -0.45 -4.28 3.15
C ASP A 130 -0.66 -3.21 2.07
N LEU A 131 -1.90 -3.03 1.61
CA LEU A 131 -2.26 -2.03 0.61
C LEU A 131 -2.10 -0.59 1.11
N GLY A 132 -2.32 -0.41 2.42
CA GLY A 132 -2.37 0.90 3.06
C GLY A 132 -0.99 1.41 3.42
N GLN A 133 -0.04 0.53 3.71
CA GLN A 133 1.33 0.83 4.11
C GLN A 133 2.34 -0.12 3.45
N SER A 134 2.28 -0.24 2.12
CA SER A 134 3.20 -1.09 1.35
C SER A 134 4.64 -0.61 1.56
N ASP A 135 5.48 -1.43 2.19
CA ASP A 135 6.90 -1.13 2.42
C ASP A 135 7.74 -1.64 1.24
N VAL A 136 7.38 -2.81 0.66
CA VAL A 136 8.14 -3.40 -0.46
C VAL A 136 7.79 -2.73 -1.79
N GLY A 137 6.51 -2.75 -2.16
CA GLY A 137 5.96 -2.29 -3.45
C GLY A 137 5.49 -0.83 -3.44
N PRO A 138 5.00 -0.32 -4.59
CA PRO A 138 4.29 0.95 -4.61
C PRO A 138 3.01 0.85 -3.76
N PRO A 139 2.52 1.95 -3.17
CA PRO A 139 1.26 1.89 -2.44
C PRO A 139 0.09 1.46 -3.34
N CYS A 140 -0.98 0.95 -2.72
CA CYS A 140 -2.15 0.36 -3.41
C CYS A 140 -1.82 -0.90 -4.23
N SER A 141 -0.72 -1.58 -3.92
CA SER A 141 -0.34 -2.83 -4.56
C SER A 141 0.00 -3.89 -3.53
N VAL A 142 -0.17 -5.15 -3.91
CA VAL A 142 0.53 -6.26 -3.27
C VAL A 142 1.79 -6.54 -4.07
N SER A 143 2.88 -6.91 -3.41
CA SER A 143 4.17 -7.00 -4.08
C SER A 143 5.08 -8.02 -3.43
N TYR A 144 6.09 -8.47 -4.16
CA TYR A 144 7.08 -9.35 -3.57
C TYR A 144 8.50 -9.04 -4.01
N THR A 145 9.45 -9.52 -3.22
CA THR A 145 10.86 -9.59 -3.63
C THR A 145 11.58 -10.73 -2.91
N PHE A 146 12.74 -11.11 -3.44
CA PHE A 146 13.68 -12.00 -2.75
C PHE A 146 14.69 -11.13 -2.00
N VAL A 147 14.80 -11.36 -0.70
CA VAL A 147 15.74 -10.60 0.12
C VAL A 147 17.09 -11.30 0.06
N THR A 148 18.14 -10.57 -0.31
CA THR A 148 19.50 -11.13 -0.47
C THR A 148 20.47 -10.66 0.59
N ARG A 149 20.08 -9.65 1.40
CA ARG A 149 20.88 -9.06 2.46
C ARG A 149 19.96 -8.60 3.59
N PRO A 150 20.41 -8.69 4.85
CA PRO A 150 19.65 -8.17 5.99
C PRO A 150 19.31 -6.68 5.85
N VAL A 151 18.13 -6.30 6.35
CA VAL A 151 17.59 -4.94 6.30
C VAL A 151 17.07 -4.49 7.66
N THR A 152 17.12 -3.19 7.92
CA THR A 152 16.54 -2.57 9.13
C THR A 152 15.13 -2.02 8.89
N ASP A 153 14.76 -1.82 7.62
CA ASP A 153 13.45 -1.34 7.17
C ASP A 153 13.18 -1.97 5.80
N MET A 154 12.05 -2.67 5.66
CA MET A 154 11.62 -3.28 4.39
C MET A 154 11.41 -2.24 3.28
N PHE A 155 11.23 -0.96 3.64
CA PHE A 155 11.16 0.14 2.67
C PHE A 155 12.42 0.35 1.85
N ASN A 156 13.55 -0.20 2.27
CA ASN A 156 14.77 -0.18 1.47
C ASN A 156 14.82 -1.26 0.38
N LEU A 157 13.85 -2.19 0.39
CA LEU A 157 13.73 -3.22 -0.63
C LEU A 157 13.13 -2.67 -1.92
N LYS A 158 13.49 -3.29 -3.04
CA LYS A 158 12.87 -3.04 -4.35
C LYS A 158 11.99 -4.25 -4.70
N ALA A 159 10.72 -3.99 -5.00
CA ALA A 159 9.83 -5.03 -5.49
C ALA A 159 10.38 -5.65 -6.78
N ARG A 160 10.32 -6.98 -6.88
CA ARG A 160 10.61 -7.72 -8.10
C ARG A 160 9.41 -7.69 -9.05
N ASN A 161 8.22 -7.90 -8.49
CA ASN A 161 6.95 -7.74 -9.18
C ASN A 161 5.90 -7.21 -8.20
N ALA A 162 4.82 -6.65 -8.74
CA ALA A 162 3.69 -6.16 -7.98
C ALA A 162 2.39 -6.36 -8.76
N PHE A 163 1.29 -6.45 -8.03
CA PHE A 163 -0.06 -6.49 -8.56
C PHE A 163 -0.81 -5.28 -8.01
N PHE A 164 -1.23 -4.38 -8.89
CA PHE A 164 -1.89 -3.15 -8.48
C PHE A 164 -3.37 -3.41 -8.14
N VAL A 165 -3.71 -3.24 -6.87
CA VAL A 165 -5.09 -3.32 -6.39
C VAL A 165 -5.82 -2.01 -6.64
N GLY A 166 -5.12 -0.88 -6.49
CA GLY A 166 -5.66 0.45 -6.78
C GLY A 166 -6.52 1.03 -5.66
N ASP A 167 -6.46 0.48 -4.45
CA ASP A 167 -7.07 1.07 -3.26
C ASP A 167 -6.09 0.98 -2.08
N THR A 168 -6.25 1.85 -1.09
CA THR A 168 -5.47 1.83 0.16
C THR A 168 -6.07 0.91 1.21
N SER A 169 -7.28 0.39 0.97
CA SER A 169 -7.96 -0.57 1.83
C SER A 169 -8.50 -1.76 1.03
N PRO A 170 -8.44 -2.99 1.57
CA PRO A 170 -9.00 -4.16 0.92
C PRO A 170 -10.53 -4.20 0.93
N ASN A 171 -11.22 -3.36 1.71
CA ASN A 171 -12.68 -3.46 1.94
C ASN A 171 -13.53 -3.51 0.65
N ARG A 172 -13.16 -2.74 -0.38
CA ARG A 172 -13.84 -2.69 -1.69
C ARG A 172 -13.17 -3.57 -2.74
N THR A 173 -12.03 -4.17 -2.40
CA THR A 173 -11.12 -4.84 -3.33
C THR A 173 -10.69 -6.22 -2.81
N ILE A 174 -11.51 -6.85 -1.96
CA ILE A 174 -11.23 -8.14 -1.31
C ILE A 174 -10.76 -9.19 -2.33
N SER A 175 -11.59 -9.48 -3.34
CA SER A 175 -11.30 -10.51 -4.34
C SER A 175 -10.02 -10.20 -5.13
N LYS A 176 -9.87 -8.94 -5.55
CA LYS A 176 -8.71 -8.47 -6.32
C LYS A 176 -7.41 -8.54 -5.51
N THR A 177 -7.47 -8.25 -4.21
CA THR A 177 -6.33 -8.35 -3.29
C THR A 177 -5.90 -9.80 -3.12
N ILE A 178 -6.86 -10.70 -2.89
CA ILE A 178 -6.63 -12.15 -2.74
C ILE A 178 -6.05 -12.74 -4.03
N GLU A 179 -6.57 -12.35 -5.19
CA GLU A 179 -6.06 -12.76 -6.50
C GLU A 179 -4.62 -12.30 -6.72
N GLY A 180 -4.31 -11.03 -6.42
CA GLY A 180 -2.96 -10.49 -6.50
C GLY A 180 -1.98 -11.26 -5.62
N LEU A 181 -2.34 -11.51 -4.36
CA LEU A 181 -1.51 -12.29 -3.43
C LEU A 181 -1.28 -13.72 -3.94
N ALA A 182 -2.32 -14.38 -4.42
CA ALA A 182 -2.24 -15.75 -4.92
C ALA A 182 -1.37 -15.86 -6.18
N SER A 183 -1.54 -14.93 -7.12
CA SER A 183 -0.75 -14.86 -8.36
C SER A 183 0.73 -14.64 -8.07
N LEU A 184 1.06 -13.64 -7.24
CA LEU A 184 2.45 -13.39 -6.86
C LEU A 184 3.06 -14.53 -6.05
N LYS A 185 2.30 -15.16 -5.14
CA LYS A 185 2.76 -16.37 -4.43
C LYS A 185 3.09 -17.51 -5.42
N HIS A 186 2.25 -17.74 -6.41
CA HIS A 186 2.49 -18.77 -7.43
C HIS A 186 3.78 -18.48 -8.22
N GLU A 187 4.00 -17.22 -8.60
CA GLU A 187 5.24 -16.80 -9.25
C GLU A 187 6.47 -17.03 -8.34
N ILE A 188 6.39 -16.66 -7.06
CA ILE A 188 7.45 -16.87 -6.07
C ILE A 188 7.86 -18.34 -5.99
N ILE A 189 6.89 -19.26 -5.96
CA ILE A 189 7.15 -20.71 -5.84
C ILE A 189 8.00 -21.22 -7.01
N SER A 190 7.81 -20.70 -8.23
CA SER A 190 8.59 -21.12 -9.42
C SER A 190 10.10 -20.89 -9.28
N TYR A 191 10.52 -20.04 -8.33
CA TYR A 191 11.92 -19.78 -8.03
C TYR A 191 12.47 -20.65 -6.89
N ASN A 192 11.72 -21.64 -6.38
CA ASN A 192 12.15 -22.55 -5.31
C ASN A 192 12.74 -21.84 -4.07
N PRO A 193 11.99 -20.95 -3.38
CA PRO A 193 12.42 -20.41 -2.09
C PRO A 193 12.47 -21.49 -1.00
N ASP A 194 13.22 -21.22 0.06
CA ASP A 194 13.09 -21.96 1.32
C ASP A 194 11.93 -21.42 2.16
N PHE A 195 11.72 -20.10 2.14
CA PHE A 195 10.68 -19.42 2.92
C PHE A 195 9.93 -18.38 2.10
N ILE A 196 8.61 -18.31 2.32
CA ILE A 196 7.75 -17.22 1.84
C ILE A 196 7.10 -16.59 3.07
N ILE A 197 7.54 -15.38 3.41
CA ILE A 197 6.98 -14.60 4.51
C ILE A 197 5.91 -13.69 3.91
N ILE A 198 4.69 -13.73 4.46
CA ILE A 198 3.54 -12.98 3.97
C ILE A 198 3.16 -11.95 5.03
N ASN A 199 3.47 -10.68 4.76
CA ASN A 199 2.99 -9.55 5.54
C ASN A 199 1.56 -9.22 5.11
N THR A 200 0.67 -8.91 6.06
CA THR A 200 -0.73 -8.58 5.75
C THR A 200 -1.13 -7.23 6.33
N ASP A 201 -2.21 -6.65 5.81
CA ASP A 201 -2.82 -5.45 6.36
C ASP A 201 -3.35 -5.67 7.79
N GLY A 202 -3.60 -4.57 8.52
CA GLY A 202 -4.11 -4.61 9.89
C GLY A 202 -5.62 -4.74 10.04
N TRP A 203 -6.39 -5.02 8.97
CA TRP A 203 -7.84 -5.13 9.05
C TRP A 203 -8.26 -6.49 9.61
N VAL A 204 -8.54 -6.53 10.90
CA VAL A 204 -8.91 -7.76 11.65
C VAL A 204 -10.25 -7.66 12.37
N GLU A 205 -10.82 -6.45 12.46
CA GLU A 205 -12.06 -6.18 13.18
C GLU A 205 -13.28 -6.11 12.25
N GLY A 206 -14.38 -6.73 12.69
CA GLY A 206 -15.64 -6.80 11.95
C GLY A 206 -15.77 -8.06 11.11
N LYS A 207 -17.03 -8.42 10.80
CA LYS A 207 -17.37 -9.67 10.09
C LYS A 207 -16.69 -9.78 8.72
N ASP A 208 -16.64 -8.69 7.98
CA ASP A 208 -16.00 -8.65 6.65
C ASP A 208 -14.47 -8.82 6.75
N ALA A 209 -13.84 -8.26 7.78
CA ALA A 209 -12.40 -8.43 8.02
C ALA A 209 -12.05 -9.89 8.34
N VAL A 210 -12.83 -10.53 9.21
CA VAL A 210 -12.67 -11.95 9.56
C VAL A 210 -12.82 -12.81 8.30
N ASN A 211 -13.89 -12.60 7.53
CA ASN A 211 -14.12 -13.33 6.27
C ASN A 211 -12.99 -13.12 5.25
N TYR A 212 -12.50 -11.89 5.12
CA TYR A 212 -11.37 -11.57 4.26
C TYR A 212 -10.09 -12.32 4.67
N LYS A 213 -9.73 -12.33 5.96
CA LYS A 213 -8.54 -13.07 6.43
C LYS A 213 -8.69 -14.59 6.25
N LEU A 214 -9.89 -15.13 6.48
CA LEU A 214 -10.19 -16.54 6.20
C LEU A 214 -9.98 -16.90 4.73
N GLN A 215 -10.47 -16.07 3.80
CA GLN A 215 -10.28 -16.29 2.37
C GLN A 215 -8.81 -16.18 1.95
N ILE A 216 -8.03 -15.26 2.54
CA ILE A 216 -6.58 -15.22 2.29
C ILE A 216 -5.92 -16.52 2.77
N VAL A 217 -6.23 -16.97 3.99
CA VAL A 217 -5.65 -18.22 4.53
C VAL A 217 -6.03 -19.40 3.65
N GLU A 218 -7.28 -19.49 3.21
CA GLU A 218 -7.73 -20.54 2.32
C GLU A 218 -7.01 -20.52 0.97
N LYS A 219 -6.90 -19.34 0.34
CA LYS A 219 -6.30 -19.20 -0.98
C LYS A 219 -4.78 -19.38 -0.95
N LEU A 220 -4.12 -18.84 0.08
CA LEU A 220 -2.67 -18.87 0.22
C LEU A 220 -2.17 -20.10 0.97
N ASN A 221 -3.03 -20.89 1.61
CA ASN A 221 -2.70 -22.14 2.29
C ASN A 221 -1.35 -22.10 3.04
N PRO A 222 -1.16 -21.19 4.02
CA PRO A 222 0.10 -21.05 4.73
C PRO A 222 0.35 -22.27 5.64
N ASN A 223 1.62 -22.66 5.80
CA ASN A 223 2.01 -23.71 6.73
C ASN A 223 1.85 -23.24 8.17
N VAL A 224 2.29 -22.01 8.43
CA VAL A 224 2.26 -21.38 9.76
C VAL A 224 1.61 -20.01 9.67
N ILE A 225 0.74 -19.71 10.64
CA ILE A 225 0.09 -18.41 10.80
C ILE A 225 0.55 -17.83 12.14
N LEU A 226 1.32 -16.76 12.08
CA LEU A 226 1.78 -16.02 13.23
C LEU A 226 0.73 -14.95 13.58
N CYS A 227 -0.01 -15.20 14.65
CA CYS A 227 -1.10 -14.35 15.13
C CYS A 227 -0.56 -13.39 16.18
N MET A 228 -0.29 -12.16 15.77
CA MET A 228 0.26 -11.10 16.61
C MET A 228 -0.84 -10.30 17.31
N GLN A 229 -0.86 -10.33 18.64
CA GLN A 229 -1.84 -9.62 19.46
C GLN A 229 -1.21 -9.00 20.72
N GLN A 230 -1.85 -7.99 21.30
CA GLN A 230 -1.54 -7.50 22.65
C GLN A 230 -2.48 -8.09 23.69
N LYS A 231 -3.76 -8.23 23.31
CA LYS A 231 -4.80 -8.81 24.14
C LYS A 231 -5.49 -9.94 23.36
N ASP A 232 -6.78 -9.79 23.16
CA ASP A 232 -7.70 -10.76 22.58
C ASP A 232 -8.34 -10.23 21.29
N GLU A 233 -7.74 -9.22 20.65
CA GLU A 233 -8.22 -8.57 19.43
C GLU A 233 -8.40 -9.52 18.24
N LEU A 234 -7.67 -10.64 18.21
CA LEU A 234 -7.79 -11.67 17.18
C LEU A 234 -8.77 -12.80 17.54
N SER A 235 -9.41 -12.76 18.73
CA SER A 235 -10.28 -13.85 19.19
C SER A 235 -11.38 -14.22 18.19
N PRO A 236 -12.11 -13.27 17.57
CA PRO A 236 -13.14 -13.61 16.58
C PRO A 236 -12.60 -14.34 15.36
N LEU A 237 -11.34 -14.11 14.99
CA LEU A 237 -10.67 -14.79 13.88
C LEU A 237 -10.13 -16.15 14.33
N LEU A 238 -9.49 -16.23 15.50
CA LEU A 238 -8.85 -17.45 16.01
C LEU A 238 -9.84 -18.59 16.27
N THR A 239 -11.10 -18.26 16.62
CA THR A 239 -12.18 -19.23 16.85
C THR A 239 -12.66 -19.93 15.57
N VAL A 240 -12.60 -19.24 14.43
CA VAL A 240 -13.06 -19.76 13.12
C VAL A 240 -11.92 -20.20 12.21
N LEU A 241 -10.67 -19.88 12.57
CA LEU A 241 -9.49 -20.22 11.79
C LEU A 241 -9.10 -21.69 12.01
N GLU A 242 -9.55 -22.57 11.11
CA GLU A 242 -9.29 -24.02 11.18
C GLU A 242 -8.03 -24.46 10.42
N LYS A 243 -7.66 -23.74 9.35
CA LYS A 243 -6.52 -24.07 8.49
C LYS A 243 -5.21 -23.45 8.99
N GLY A 244 -4.12 -24.19 8.79
CA GLY A 244 -2.75 -23.75 9.10
C GLY A 244 -2.40 -23.89 10.58
N ARG A 245 -1.11 -24.02 10.88
CA ARG A 245 -0.62 -24.09 12.25
C ARG A 245 -0.55 -22.68 12.85
N LYS A 246 -1.34 -22.43 13.89
CA LYS A 246 -1.46 -21.12 14.55
C LYS A 246 -0.42 -20.98 15.65
N VAL A 247 0.33 -19.89 15.65
CA VAL A 247 1.30 -19.55 16.69
C VAL A 247 0.98 -18.14 17.18
N ILE A 248 0.69 -18.01 18.48
CA ILE A 248 0.48 -16.70 19.09
C ILE A 248 1.82 -16.02 19.29
N VAL A 249 1.93 -14.77 18.83
CA VAL A 249 3.13 -13.96 18.94
C VAL A 249 2.80 -12.65 19.63
N ASP A 250 3.64 -12.21 20.55
CA ASP A 250 3.39 -10.98 21.30
C ASP A 250 3.71 -9.76 20.42
N SER A 251 2.87 -8.74 20.54
CA SER A 251 3.24 -7.41 20.04
C SER A 251 4.31 -6.80 20.94
N PRO A 252 5.34 -6.12 20.41
CA PRO A 252 6.38 -5.51 21.23
C PRO A 252 5.83 -4.43 22.16
N SER A 253 6.27 -4.39 23.42
CA SER A 253 5.90 -3.33 24.38
C SER A 253 6.34 -1.93 23.93
N ALA A 254 7.42 -1.86 23.15
CA ALA A 254 7.96 -0.62 22.59
C ALA A 254 7.14 -0.03 21.43
N ILE A 255 6.09 -0.73 20.96
CA ILE A 255 5.29 -0.31 19.82
C ILE A 255 4.48 0.96 20.13
N ARG A 256 4.47 1.90 19.21
CA ARG A 256 3.71 3.15 19.32
C ARG A 256 2.57 3.15 18.32
N GLN A 257 1.38 3.53 18.78
CA GLN A 257 0.23 3.77 17.92
C GLN A 257 0.52 4.96 17.00
N ARG A 258 0.15 4.85 15.72
CA ARG A 258 0.32 5.92 14.74
C ARG A 258 -1.00 6.62 14.51
N SER A 259 -0.96 7.95 14.38
CA SER A 259 -2.12 8.69 13.87
C SER A 259 -2.38 8.33 12.41
N GLY A 260 -3.62 8.52 11.95
CA GLY A 260 -3.97 8.35 10.54
C GLY A 260 -3.11 9.22 9.61
N GLU A 261 -2.73 10.42 10.08
CA GLU A 261 -1.81 11.32 9.38
C GLU A 261 -0.40 10.74 9.25
N LYS A 262 0.19 10.18 10.32
CA LYS A 262 1.52 9.54 10.26
C LYS A 262 1.52 8.36 9.28
N ARG A 263 0.44 7.57 9.25
CA ARG A 263 0.29 6.49 8.26
C ARG A 263 0.20 7.06 6.85
N ARG A 264 -0.63 8.09 6.61
CA ARG A 264 -0.69 8.76 5.31
C ARG A 264 0.68 9.28 4.88
N GLY A 265 1.43 9.94 5.77
CA GLY A 265 2.78 10.43 5.48
C GLY A 265 3.77 9.32 5.07
N LEU A 266 3.75 8.18 5.75
CA LEU A 266 4.56 7.02 5.37
C LEU A 266 4.20 6.47 3.98
N ARG A 267 2.91 6.46 3.63
CA ARG A 267 2.43 6.07 2.31
C ARG A 267 2.84 7.07 1.22
N GLU A 268 2.80 8.36 1.53
CA GLU A 268 3.26 9.43 0.63
C GLU A 268 4.75 9.32 0.31
N LEU A 269 5.59 8.94 1.29
CA LEU A 269 6.99 8.59 1.03
C LEU A 269 7.11 7.42 0.05
N GLY A 270 6.18 6.47 0.08
CA GLY A 270 6.07 5.39 -0.90
C GLY A 270 5.86 5.90 -2.33
N TYR A 271 4.94 6.85 -2.54
CA TYR A 271 4.76 7.48 -3.85
C TYR A 271 6.04 8.20 -4.31
N ILE A 272 6.67 8.96 -3.42
CA ILE A 272 7.93 9.67 -3.72
C ILE A 272 9.04 8.69 -4.14
N LYS A 273 9.17 7.55 -3.45
CA LYS A 273 10.13 6.49 -3.79
C LYS A 273 9.89 5.95 -5.20
N TYR A 274 8.64 5.63 -5.52
CA TYR A 274 8.29 4.95 -6.77
C TYR A 274 8.07 5.88 -7.97
N LEU A 275 7.90 7.19 -7.74
CA LEU A 275 7.80 8.23 -8.78
C LEU A 275 9.08 9.07 -8.90
N ARG A 276 10.15 8.65 -8.22
CA ARG A 276 11.45 9.31 -8.34
C ARG A 276 11.91 9.33 -9.80
N ASN A 277 12.38 10.48 -10.27
CA ASN A 277 12.82 10.72 -11.66
C ASN A 277 11.71 10.58 -12.72
N ALA A 278 10.44 10.64 -12.31
CA ALA A 278 9.33 10.61 -13.25
C ALA A 278 9.35 11.78 -14.23
N LYS A 279 8.87 11.53 -15.45
CA LYS A 279 8.71 12.53 -16.51
C LYS A 279 7.30 12.43 -17.08
N VAL A 280 6.84 13.51 -17.71
CA VAL A 280 5.56 13.50 -18.41
C VAL A 280 5.73 12.80 -19.76
N ARG A 281 4.98 11.71 -19.97
CA ARG A 281 4.87 11.00 -21.24
C ARG A 281 3.49 11.24 -21.83
N SER A 282 3.45 11.67 -23.09
CA SER A 282 2.21 11.86 -23.85
C SER A 282 1.98 10.63 -24.72
N ILE A 283 0.90 9.89 -24.47
CA ILE A 283 0.61 8.61 -25.14
C ILE A 283 -0.76 8.72 -25.83
N PRO A 284 -0.88 8.33 -27.11
CA PRO A 284 -2.18 8.22 -27.77
C PRO A 284 -3.08 7.22 -27.05
N LEU A 285 -4.35 7.58 -26.80
CA LEU A 285 -5.33 6.66 -26.20
C LEU A 285 -5.56 5.42 -27.07
N SER A 286 -5.32 5.51 -28.38
CA SER A 286 -5.42 4.37 -29.30
C SER A 286 -4.36 3.29 -29.06
N TRP A 287 -3.27 3.61 -28.34
CA TRP A 287 -2.21 2.66 -28.00
C TRP A 287 -2.42 2.03 -26.62
N LEU A 288 -3.41 2.50 -25.87
CA LEU A 288 -3.65 2.09 -24.50
C LEU A 288 -4.96 1.33 -24.38
N GLU A 289 -4.90 0.18 -23.74
CA GLU A 289 -6.05 -0.43 -23.10
C GLU A 289 -6.19 0.15 -21.69
N ILE A 290 -7.35 0.70 -21.36
CA ILE A 290 -7.61 1.24 -20.01
C ILE A 290 -8.55 0.28 -19.29
N GLU A 291 -8.02 -0.35 -18.25
CA GLU A 291 -8.72 -1.34 -17.43
C GLU A 291 -9.26 -0.75 -16.12
N GLU A 292 -10.30 -1.42 -15.59
CA GLU A 292 -10.88 -1.18 -14.26
C GLU A 292 -11.14 0.30 -13.93
N ASP A 293 -11.50 1.07 -14.95
CA ASP A 293 -11.88 2.47 -14.81
C ASP A 293 -13.33 2.61 -14.36
N GLU A 294 -13.59 2.25 -13.11
CA GLU A 294 -14.88 2.44 -12.44
C GLU A 294 -15.06 3.86 -11.88
N LEU A 295 -14.05 4.73 -12.03
CA LEU A 295 -14.12 6.11 -11.58
C LEU A 295 -14.68 7.00 -12.69
N ILE A 296 -14.07 6.95 -13.87
CA ILE A 296 -14.31 7.90 -14.97
C ILE A 296 -14.73 7.20 -16.28
N GLY A 297 -14.31 5.96 -16.49
CA GLY A 297 -14.61 5.16 -17.68
C GLY A 297 -13.96 5.65 -18.98
N PHE A 298 -12.74 6.20 -18.95
CA PHE A 298 -11.90 6.55 -20.11
C PHE A 298 -11.73 5.41 -21.11
N GLY A 299 -11.62 4.16 -20.65
CA GLY A 299 -11.42 2.98 -21.49
C GLY A 299 -12.68 2.46 -22.18
N ARG A 300 -13.87 2.91 -21.76
CA ARG A 300 -15.11 2.38 -22.30
C ARG A 300 -15.38 3.01 -23.66
N LYS A 301 -15.47 2.17 -24.71
CA LYS A 301 -16.04 2.58 -26.00
C LYS A 301 -17.42 3.18 -25.72
N ARG A 302 -17.74 4.28 -26.40
CA ARG A 302 -19.04 4.97 -26.30
C ARG A 302 -20.13 3.91 -26.18
N GLY A 303 -20.89 3.95 -25.09
CA GLY A 303 -22.08 3.12 -24.92
C GLY A 303 -23.07 3.33 -26.06
N ASN A 304 -24.26 2.73 -25.94
CA ASN A 304 -25.32 2.84 -26.94
C ASN A 304 -25.45 4.31 -27.44
N ILE A 305 -25.12 4.53 -28.73
CA ILE A 305 -25.04 5.87 -29.34
C ILE A 305 -26.38 6.61 -29.20
N GLU A 306 -27.48 5.86 -29.25
CA GLU A 306 -28.83 6.40 -29.12
C GLU A 306 -29.11 6.90 -27.69
N GLN A 307 -28.68 6.15 -26.68
CA GLN A 307 -28.79 6.55 -25.28
C GLN A 307 -27.93 7.77 -24.98
N ALA A 308 -26.70 7.82 -25.51
CA ALA A 308 -25.84 8.99 -25.37
C ALA A 308 -26.46 10.25 -25.99
N ARG A 309 -27.13 10.14 -27.14
CA ARG A 309 -27.86 11.27 -27.77
C ARG A 309 -29.01 11.77 -26.90
N LYS A 310 -29.85 10.86 -26.39
CA LYS A 310 -30.95 11.21 -25.46
C LYS A 310 -30.40 11.96 -24.24
N ILE A 311 -29.28 11.50 -23.68
CA ILE A 311 -28.63 12.20 -22.57
C ILE A 311 -28.15 13.60 -22.99
N TYR A 312 -27.53 13.77 -24.17
CA TYR A 312 -27.08 15.08 -24.63
C TYR A 312 -28.24 16.08 -24.81
N GLU A 313 -29.38 15.61 -25.31
CA GLU A 313 -30.60 16.43 -25.46
C GLU A 313 -31.11 16.90 -24.10
N ILE A 314 -31.22 15.99 -23.12
CA ILE A 314 -31.65 16.34 -21.76
C ILE A 314 -30.66 17.30 -21.09
N LEU A 315 -29.36 17.07 -21.27
CA LEU A 315 -28.32 17.95 -20.71
C LEU A 315 -28.27 19.32 -21.40
N GLY A 316 -28.83 19.45 -22.60
CA GLY A 316 -28.72 20.66 -23.43
C GLY A 316 -27.30 20.93 -23.95
N MET A 317 -26.39 19.96 -23.84
CA MET A 317 -25.00 20.10 -24.29
C MET A 317 -24.32 18.77 -24.55
N LYS A 318 -23.27 18.81 -25.38
CA LYS A 318 -22.37 17.68 -25.56
C LYS A 318 -21.22 17.74 -24.53
N PRO A 319 -21.10 16.76 -23.61
CA PRO A 319 -19.98 16.68 -22.68
C PRO A 319 -18.67 16.33 -23.40
N LEU A 320 -17.54 16.56 -22.73
CA LEU A 320 -16.21 16.16 -23.22
C LEU A 320 -16.07 14.64 -23.23
N HIS A 321 -16.63 13.99 -22.22
CA HIS A 321 -16.68 12.54 -22.08
C HIS A 321 -17.97 12.11 -21.39
N LEU A 322 -18.48 10.95 -21.76
CA LEU A 322 -19.61 10.30 -21.09
C LEU A 322 -19.32 8.82 -21.03
N ALA A 323 -19.36 8.26 -19.82
CA ALA A 323 -19.21 6.83 -19.59
C ALA A 323 -20.31 6.33 -18.66
N GLU A 324 -20.98 5.27 -19.11
CA GLU A 324 -21.94 4.54 -18.28
C GLU A 324 -21.24 3.40 -17.54
N LEU A 325 -21.31 3.46 -16.21
CA LEU A 325 -20.75 2.49 -15.28
C LEU A 325 -21.87 1.63 -14.70
N ARG A 326 -21.53 0.69 -13.81
CA ARG A 326 -22.51 -0.28 -13.27
C ARG A 326 -23.62 0.42 -12.48
N ASP A 327 -23.25 1.34 -11.61
CA ASP A 327 -24.09 2.03 -10.63
C ASP A 327 -24.29 3.52 -10.94
N LYS A 328 -23.46 4.09 -11.82
CA LYS A 328 -23.45 5.53 -12.11
C LYS A 328 -23.17 5.85 -13.58
N ILE A 329 -23.44 7.09 -13.96
CA ILE A 329 -23.01 7.69 -15.23
C ILE A 329 -22.01 8.79 -14.91
N CYS A 330 -20.80 8.69 -15.44
CA CYS A 330 -19.78 9.70 -15.32
C CYS A 330 -19.82 10.64 -16.53
N ILE A 331 -19.88 11.94 -16.28
CA ILE A 331 -19.95 12.97 -17.31
C ILE A 331 -18.86 14.00 -17.06
N ILE A 332 -17.98 14.18 -18.04
CA ILE A 332 -16.90 15.16 -17.96
C ILE A 332 -17.26 16.40 -18.77
N ILE A 333 -17.23 17.56 -18.13
CA ILE A 333 -17.53 18.85 -18.76
C ILE A 333 -16.34 19.81 -18.70
N GLY A 334 -16.41 20.90 -19.47
CA GLY A 334 -15.37 21.93 -19.42
C GLY A 334 -15.32 22.65 -18.07
N ARG A 335 -14.14 23.18 -17.70
CA ARG A 335 -13.89 23.84 -16.40
C ARG A 335 -14.90 24.91 -15.99
N ARG A 336 -15.48 25.63 -16.96
CA ARG A 336 -16.42 26.74 -16.73
C ARG A 336 -17.80 26.46 -17.31
N ARG A 337 -18.21 25.19 -17.32
CA ARG A 337 -19.54 24.77 -17.75
C ARG A 337 -20.29 24.21 -16.57
N TRP A 338 -21.61 24.36 -16.57
CA TRP A 338 -22.51 23.76 -15.59
C TRP A 338 -23.66 23.07 -16.32
N ILE A 339 -24.30 22.15 -15.63
CA ILE A 339 -25.51 21.47 -16.08
C ILE A 339 -26.58 21.79 -15.04
N ASN A 340 -27.80 22.12 -15.48
CA ASN A 340 -28.93 22.35 -14.59
C ASN A 340 -29.23 21.07 -13.77
N LEU A 341 -29.41 21.19 -12.46
CA LEU A 341 -29.74 20.08 -11.56
C LEU A 341 -31.00 19.31 -11.99
N ASP A 342 -32.00 19.98 -12.55
CA ASP A 342 -33.22 19.32 -13.04
C ASP A 342 -32.93 18.42 -14.25
N ASN A 343 -31.98 18.83 -15.10
CA ASN A 343 -31.53 18.00 -16.21
C ASN A 343 -30.74 16.79 -15.72
N ILE A 344 -29.96 16.95 -14.65
CA ILE A 344 -29.26 15.83 -14.01
C ILE A 344 -30.28 14.82 -13.45
N LYS A 345 -31.27 15.29 -12.68
CA LYS A 345 -32.33 14.44 -12.11
C LYS A 345 -33.10 13.67 -13.18
N LYS A 346 -33.46 14.34 -14.29
CA LYS A 346 -34.11 13.67 -15.44
C LYS A 346 -33.25 12.55 -16.02
N VAL A 347 -31.93 12.76 -16.14
CA VAL A 347 -31.01 11.70 -16.59
C VAL A 347 -30.98 10.55 -15.59
N GLU A 348 -30.91 10.84 -14.29
CA GLU A 348 -30.92 9.82 -13.22
C GLU A 348 -32.21 9.00 -13.22
N GLU A 349 -33.37 9.64 -13.40
CA GLU A 349 -34.68 8.98 -13.48
C GLU A 349 -34.78 8.01 -14.66
N ILE A 350 -34.34 8.46 -15.86
CA ILE A 350 -34.39 7.65 -17.08
C ILE A 350 -33.41 6.48 -17.02
N THR A 351 -32.21 6.73 -16.50
CA THR A 351 -31.13 5.74 -16.50
C THR A 351 -31.14 4.86 -15.25
N LYS A 352 -31.90 5.24 -14.22
CA LYS A 352 -31.92 4.62 -12.88
C LYS A 352 -30.52 4.51 -12.27
N LYS A 353 -29.63 5.45 -12.61
CA LYS A 353 -28.23 5.50 -12.18
C LYS A 353 -27.88 6.89 -11.70
N LYS A 354 -27.05 6.98 -10.68
CA LYS A 354 -26.54 8.27 -10.19
C LYS A 354 -25.67 8.94 -11.24
N VAL A 355 -25.80 10.25 -11.45
CA VAL A 355 -24.95 11.01 -12.36
C VAL A 355 -23.85 11.71 -11.57
N VAL A 356 -22.60 11.51 -11.99
CA VAL A 356 -21.42 12.16 -11.42
C VAL A 356 -20.83 13.09 -12.46
N ILE A 357 -20.85 14.39 -12.16
CA ILE A 357 -20.24 15.43 -12.99
C ILE A 357 -18.81 15.65 -12.54
N ILE A 358 -17.87 15.65 -13.48
CA ILE A 358 -16.45 15.92 -13.26
C ILE A 358 -16.04 17.07 -14.19
N HIS A 359 -15.35 18.07 -13.65
CA HIS A 359 -14.82 19.16 -14.47
C HIS A 359 -13.43 18.82 -15.00
N LYS A 360 -13.14 19.16 -16.27
CA LYS A 360 -11.83 18.93 -16.89
C LYS A 360 -10.69 19.43 -16.00
N GLY A 361 -9.82 18.53 -15.57
CA GLY A 361 -8.70 18.78 -14.68
C GLY A 361 -8.92 18.25 -13.26
N GLU A 362 -10.14 17.91 -12.86
CA GLU A 362 -10.38 17.21 -11.59
C GLU A 362 -9.89 15.76 -11.63
N GLU A 363 -9.72 15.19 -12.82
CA GLU A 363 -9.04 13.91 -13.02
C GLU A 363 -7.51 13.98 -12.85
N GLU A 364 -6.92 15.18 -12.82
CA GLU A 364 -5.47 15.34 -12.62
C GLU A 364 -5.07 14.83 -11.23
N GLY A 365 -3.99 14.08 -11.15
CA GLY A 365 -3.48 13.54 -9.89
C GLY A 365 -3.87 12.09 -9.64
N LEU A 366 -4.75 11.49 -10.44
CA LEU A 366 -5.14 10.09 -10.28
C LEU A 366 -3.94 9.16 -10.44
N LEU A 367 -3.77 8.27 -9.46
CA LEU A 367 -2.77 7.21 -9.47
C LEU A 367 -3.15 6.14 -10.49
N MET A 368 -2.18 5.69 -11.27
CA MET A 368 -2.32 4.68 -12.31
C MET A 368 -1.25 3.60 -12.14
N ALA A 369 -1.60 2.37 -12.47
CA ALA A 369 -0.62 1.32 -12.77
C ALA A 369 -0.43 1.18 -14.28
N LEU A 370 0.80 0.87 -14.66
CA LEU A 370 1.25 0.81 -16.04
C LEU A 370 1.78 -0.59 -16.31
N TYR A 371 1.34 -1.19 -17.41
CA TYR A 371 1.73 -2.52 -17.81
C TYR A 371 2.11 -2.56 -19.29
N ASP A 372 2.90 -3.56 -19.65
CA ASP A 372 3.15 -3.91 -21.04
C ASP A 372 1.99 -4.72 -21.64
N LYS A 373 2.14 -5.11 -22.91
CA LYS A 373 1.17 -5.93 -23.66
C LYS A 373 0.95 -7.34 -23.07
N GLU A 374 1.89 -7.84 -22.26
CA GLU A 374 1.83 -9.16 -21.61
C GLU A 374 1.25 -9.06 -20.18
N ARG A 375 0.73 -7.88 -19.81
CA ARG A 375 0.24 -7.55 -18.46
C ARG A 375 1.32 -7.64 -17.38
N LYS A 376 2.59 -7.49 -17.72
CA LYS A 376 3.65 -7.38 -16.72
C LYS A 376 3.63 -5.98 -16.11
N PHE A 377 3.67 -5.91 -14.78
CA PHE A 377 3.70 -4.63 -14.08
C PHE A 377 5.01 -3.88 -14.33
N LEU A 378 4.92 -2.68 -14.90
CA LEU A 378 6.07 -1.82 -15.20
C LEU A 378 6.31 -0.79 -14.08
N GLY A 379 5.24 -0.32 -13.45
CA GLY A 379 5.32 0.68 -12.40
C GLY A 379 4.03 1.47 -12.23
N ILE A 380 4.12 2.56 -11.48
CA ILE A 380 3.03 3.51 -11.29
C ILE A 380 3.25 4.81 -12.06
N GLY A 381 2.16 5.54 -12.29
CA GLY A 381 2.16 6.88 -12.86
C GLY A 381 1.04 7.73 -12.29
N ILE A 382 1.08 9.02 -12.57
CA ILE A 382 0.03 9.97 -12.21
C ILE A 382 -0.56 10.58 -13.48
N LEU A 383 -1.88 10.58 -13.58
CA LEU A 383 -2.58 11.27 -14.66
C LEU A 383 -2.34 12.79 -14.56
N ARG A 384 -1.71 13.38 -15.57
CA ARG A 384 -1.50 14.83 -15.66
C ARG A 384 -2.55 15.53 -16.50
N GLU A 385 -2.91 14.91 -17.62
CA GLU A 385 -3.91 15.49 -18.52
C GLU A 385 -4.54 14.38 -19.36
N ASN A 386 -5.85 14.48 -19.57
CA ASN A 386 -6.51 13.78 -20.66
C ASN A 386 -6.96 14.80 -21.72
N ASP A 387 -6.35 14.76 -22.90
CA ASP A 387 -6.76 15.60 -24.02
C ASP A 387 -7.86 14.88 -24.82
N TYR A 388 -9.12 15.16 -24.44
CA TYR A 388 -10.31 14.62 -25.12
C TYR A 388 -10.42 14.99 -26.60
N ARG A 389 -9.74 16.05 -27.05
CA ARG A 389 -9.76 16.47 -28.47
C ARG A 389 -8.71 15.70 -29.26
N ARG A 390 -7.45 15.69 -28.78
CA ARG A 390 -6.34 14.99 -29.43
C ARG A 390 -6.33 13.49 -29.17
N LYS A 391 -7.17 13.01 -28.25
CA LYS A 391 -7.21 11.63 -27.77
C LYS A 391 -5.85 11.15 -27.27
N THR A 392 -5.19 11.97 -26.45
CA THR A 392 -3.89 11.65 -25.85
C THR A 392 -3.97 11.79 -24.34
N VAL A 393 -3.33 10.88 -23.61
CA VAL A 393 -3.17 10.96 -22.16
C VAL A 393 -1.74 11.35 -21.82
N LYS A 394 -1.57 12.27 -20.87
CA LYS A 394 -0.27 12.62 -20.29
C LYS A 394 -0.13 11.97 -18.93
N ILE A 395 0.87 11.11 -18.78
CA ILE A 395 1.15 10.37 -17.55
C ILE A 395 2.52 10.80 -17.02
N TYR A 396 2.58 11.17 -15.75
CA TYR A 396 3.83 11.45 -15.04
C TYR A 396 4.33 10.16 -14.40
N THR A 397 5.39 9.57 -14.96
CA THR A 397 5.88 8.25 -14.56
C THR A 397 7.38 8.11 -14.81
N PRO A 398 8.13 7.32 -14.01
CA PRO A 398 9.51 6.98 -14.32
C PRO A 398 9.63 5.81 -15.31
N VAL A 399 8.52 5.15 -15.67
CA VAL A 399 8.51 4.03 -16.62
C VAL A 399 8.95 4.54 -17.99
N SER A 400 10.00 3.91 -18.53
CA SER A 400 10.61 4.25 -19.82
C SER A 400 10.18 3.30 -20.93
N GLU A 401 9.80 2.09 -20.55
CA GLU A 401 9.34 0.98 -21.37
C GLU A 401 8.03 1.32 -22.11
N GLU A 402 7.67 0.52 -23.10
CA GLU A 402 6.41 0.68 -23.82
C GLU A 402 5.23 0.33 -22.90
N ILE A 403 4.30 1.27 -22.76
CA ILE A 403 3.09 1.10 -21.95
C ILE A 403 1.96 0.78 -22.92
N SER A 404 1.29 -0.34 -22.68
CA SER A 404 0.17 -0.81 -23.51
C SER A 404 -1.13 -0.89 -22.73
N ILE A 405 -1.07 -1.08 -21.41
CA ILE A 405 -2.24 -1.21 -20.55
C ILE A 405 -2.09 -0.28 -19.34
N VAL A 406 -3.17 0.39 -18.97
CA VAL A 406 -3.24 1.29 -17.83
C VAL A 406 -4.43 0.93 -16.95
N THR A 407 -4.21 0.81 -15.65
CA THR A 407 -5.27 0.59 -14.66
C THR A 407 -5.36 1.80 -13.75
N LEU A 408 -6.58 2.29 -13.50
CA LEU A 408 -6.82 3.44 -12.62
C LEU A 408 -7.01 3.01 -11.17
N GLY A 409 -6.35 3.72 -10.26
CA GLY A 409 -6.55 3.58 -8.82
C GLY A 409 -7.53 4.62 -8.25
N ARG A 410 -7.98 4.36 -7.03
CA ARG A 410 -8.81 5.21 -6.18
C ARG A 410 -7.95 6.05 -5.23
N VAL A 411 -6.86 6.60 -5.76
CA VAL A 411 -6.00 7.55 -5.03
C VAL A 411 -5.70 8.72 -5.95
N LYS A 412 -5.75 9.93 -5.40
CA LYS A 412 -5.39 11.16 -6.08
C LYS A 412 -4.29 11.87 -5.31
N LEU A 413 -3.29 12.33 -6.05
CA LEU A 413 -2.09 12.97 -5.51
C LEU A 413 -1.98 14.40 -6.03
N ASP A 414 -1.58 15.32 -5.15
CA ASP A 414 -1.20 16.66 -5.56
C ASP A 414 0.21 16.69 -6.21
N LYS A 415 0.71 17.90 -6.48
CA LYS A 415 2.04 18.09 -7.08
C LYS A 415 3.20 17.69 -6.16
N ASN A 416 2.96 17.61 -4.86
CA ASN A 416 3.91 17.22 -3.82
C ASN A 416 3.76 15.75 -3.41
N PHE A 417 2.96 14.97 -4.14
CA PHE A 417 2.62 13.58 -3.85
C PHE A 417 1.84 13.38 -2.54
N LYS A 418 1.15 14.42 -2.08
CA LYS A 418 0.23 14.35 -0.96
C LYS A 418 -1.12 13.80 -1.40
N GLU A 419 -1.73 12.97 -0.58
CA GLU A 419 -3.05 12.41 -0.89
C GLU A 419 -4.14 13.47 -0.75
N THR A 420 -5.00 13.52 -1.77
CA THR A 420 -6.13 14.45 -1.83
C THR A 420 -7.42 13.67 -2.12
N PRO A 421 -8.59 14.21 -1.74
CA PRO A 421 -9.88 13.63 -2.12
C PRO A 421 -10.02 13.53 -3.65
N ILE A 422 -10.45 12.37 -4.13
CA ILE A 422 -10.49 12.04 -5.57
C ILE A 422 -11.45 12.97 -6.32
N PHE A 423 -12.67 13.08 -5.80
CA PHE A 423 -13.72 13.99 -6.25
C PHE A 423 -14.41 14.50 -4.99
N THR A 424 -14.82 15.75 -4.99
CA THR A 424 -15.58 16.38 -3.89
C THR A 424 -16.95 15.71 -3.81
N GLU A 425 -17.04 14.53 -3.19
CA GLU A 425 -18.28 14.03 -2.63
C GLU A 425 -18.63 14.90 -1.42
N GLU A 426 -18.97 16.19 -1.63
CA GLU A 426 -19.59 17.06 -0.59
C GLU A 426 -20.02 18.47 -1.02
N ASN A 427 -19.93 18.88 -2.30
CA ASN A 427 -20.40 20.23 -2.73
C ASN A 427 -21.77 20.27 -3.42
N GLN A 428 -22.65 19.30 -3.18
CA GLN A 428 -24.07 19.38 -3.58
C GLN A 428 -25.04 19.66 -2.42
N LEU A 429 -24.54 19.98 -1.23
CA LEU A 429 -25.34 20.39 -0.06
C LEU A 429 -25.06 21.81 0.45
N GLN A 430 -24.23 22.61 -0.26
CA GLN A 430 -23.93 24.01 0.10
C GLN A 430 -24.24 25.03 -1.00
N SER A 431 -25.23 24.76 -1.86
CA SER A 431 -25.82 25.80 -2.74
C SER A 431 -27.23 26.22 -2.32
N SER A 432 -27.72 25.80 -1.15
CA SER A 432 -29.04 26.17 -0.62
C SER A 432 -28.99 27.24 0.49
N THR A 433 -27.91 28.00 0.61
CA THR A 433 -27.78 29.08 1.61
C THR A 433 -27.22 30.40 1.09
N LEU A 434 -27.26 30.63 -0.23
CA LEU A 434 -26.89 31.93 -0.83
C LEU A 434 -28.02 32.58 -1.65
N GLU A 435 -29.25 32.07 -1.58
CA GLU A 435 -30.44 32.74 -2.16
C GLU A 435 -31.35 33.43 -1.12
N ASP A 436 -31.02 33.40 0.18
CA ASP A 436 -31.79 34.09 1.23
C ASP A 436 -31.10 35.37 1.78
N LEU A 437 -30.38 36.09 0.93
CA LEU A 437 -29.94 37.46 1.20
C LEU A 437 -29.99 38.31 -0.07
N SER A 438 -31.21 38.64 -0.52
CA SER A 438 -31.50 39.82 -1.33
C SER A 438 -32.86 40.38 -0.98
#